data_AF-A0A1V5HWV7-F1
#
_entry.id   AF-A0A1V5HWV7-F1
#
_cell.length_a   1.000
_cell.length_b   1.000
_cell.length_c   1.000
_cell.angle_alpha   90.00
_cell.angle_beta   90.00
_cell.angle_gamma   90.00
#
_symmetry.space_group_name_H-M   'P 1'
#
loop_
_entity.id
_entity.type
_entity.pdbx_description
1 polymer ?
#
loop_
_entity_poly.entity_id
_entity_poly.type
_entity_poly.pdbx_seq_one_letter_code
_entity_poly.pdbx_strand_id
1 'polypeptide(L)'
;MINPLTEPSPCPTFVLRGDSMAIYSIRLSPEEKQALEAYAKLHHISMAAALKKGFFTLLEDELDLQDAEAAYALFKEDPKSVSYEELAKRYGL
;
A
#
# COMPACT_ATOMS: atom_id res chain seq x y z
N MET A 1 38.27 -18.19 29.29
CA MET A 1 36.84 -18.49 29.10
C MET A 1 36.20 -17.29 28.43
N ILE A 2 35.85 -17.40 27.14
CA ILE A 2 34.99 -16.44 26.44
C ILE A 2 34.11 -17.29 25.52
N ASN A 3 32.81 -17.27 25.76
CA ASN A 3 31.83 -18.15 25.12
C ASN A 3 31.36 -17.50 23.79
N PRO A 4 31.46 -18.18 22.62
CA PRO A 4 31.22 -17.55 21.32
C PRO A 4 29.75 -17.55 20.88
N LEU A 5 28.80 -17.35 21.81
CA LEU A 5 27.36 -17.38 21.53
C LEU A 5 26.73 -15.99 21.43
N THR A 6 27.22 -15.13 20.53
CA THR A 6 26.45 -13.96 20.05
C THR A 6 26.97 -13.52 18.68
N GLU A 7 26.71 -14.30 17.63
CA GLU A 7 26.66 -13.71 16.29
C GLU A 7 25.43 -12.76 16.25
N PRO A 8 25.58 -11.50 15.82
CA PRO A 8 24.41 -10.64 15.63
C PRO A 8 23.57 -11.25 14.51
N SER A 9 22.34 -11.64 14.85
CA SER A 9 21.36 -12.11 13.88
C SER A 9 21.35 -11.17 12.68
N PRO A 10 21.52 -11.65 11.44
CA PRO A 10 21.46 -10.77 10.29
C PRO A 10 20.05 -10.19 10.23
N CYS A 11 19.93 -8.93 10.60
CA CYS A 11 18.78 -8.10 10.25
C CYS A 11 18.53 -8.35 8.76
N PRO A 12 17.30 -8.67 8.31
CA PRO A 12 17.05 -8.83 6.89
C PRO A 12 17.41 -7.51 6.22
N THR A 13 18.56 -7.51 5.56
CA THR A 13 19.18 -6.33 4.99
C THR A 13 18.34 -5.94 3.78
N PHE A 14 17.66 -4.81 3.90
CA PHE A 14 16.95 -4.20 2.78
C PHE A 14 17.99 -3.57 1.84
N VAL A 15 18.40 -4.31 0.81
CA VAL A 15 19.26 -3.79 -0.26
C VAL A 15 18.37 -3.44 -1.45
N LEU A 16 18.11 -2.14 -1.65
CA LEU A 16 17.55 -1.66 -2.93
C LEU A 16 18.70 -1.45 -3.93
N ARG A 17 18.96 -2.47 -4.76
CA ARG A 17 19.66 -2.29 -6.04
C ARG A 17 18.65 -2.49 -7.15
N GLY A 18 18.70 -1.59 -8.14
CA GLY A 18 17.73 -1.48 -9.23
C GLY A 18 17.46 -2.77 -9.99
N ASP A 19 16.39 -3.44 -9.56
CA ASP A 19 15.28 -3.99 -10.32
C ASP A 19 14.14 -4.08 -9.28
N SER A 20 12.94 -3.59 -9.59
CA SER A 20 11.87 -3.23 -8.63
C SER A 20 11.20 -4.42 -7.93
N MET A 21 11.96 -5.38 -7.41
CA MET A 21 11.47 -6.55 -6.67
C MET A 21 11.84 -6.43 -5.20
N ALA A 22 10.83 -6.13 -4.37
CA ALA A 22 10.97 -6.17 -2.91
C ALA A 22 10.59 -7.56 -2.38
N ILE A 23 11.41 -8.11 -1.47
CA ILE A 23 11.12 -9.35 -0.76
C ILE A 23 10.74 -8.99 0.67
N TYR A 24 9.55 -9.42 1.11
CA TYR A 24 9.08 -9.23 2.48
C TYR A 24 8.80 -10.59 3.13
N SER A 25 9.25 -10.75 4.38
CA SER A 25 9.02 -11.94 5.19
C SER A 25 8.16 -11.54 6.40
N ILE A 26 6.98 -12.14 6.51
CA ILE A 26 6.00 -11.86 7.57
C ILE A 26 5.71 -13.17 8.29
N ARG A 27 5.72 -13.12 9.63
CA ARG A 27 5.29 -14.23 10.47
C ARG A 27 3.77 -14.17 10.58
N LEU A 28 3.10 -15.28 10.28
CA LEU A 28 1.64 -15.40 10.37
C LEU A 28 1.28 -16.45 11.41
N SER A 29 0.21 -16.21 12.16
CA SER A 29 -0.43 -17.24 12.96
C SER A 29 -1.15 -18.27 12.07
N PRO A 30 -1.47 -19.47 12.59
CA PRO A 30 -2.23 -20.46 11.84
C PRO A 30 -3.60 -19.94 11.34
N GLU A 31 -4.25 -19.10 12.15
CA GLU A 31 -5.56 -18.52 11.88
C GLU A 31 -5.49 -17.48 10.76
N GLU A 32 -4.51 -16.57 10.82
CA GLU A 32 -4.27 -15.55 9.78
C GLU A 32 -3.93 -16.20 8.44
N LYS A 33 -3.12 -17.27 8.47
CA LYS A 33 -2.79 -18.04 7.28
C LYS A 33 -4.03 -18.67 6.65
N GLN A 34 -4.91 -19.25 7.46
CA GLN A 34 -6.16 -19.86 6.97
C GLN A 34 -7.09 -18.82 6.34
N ALA A 35 -7.22 -17.64 6.96
CA ALA A 35 -7.99 -16.53 6.41
C ALA A 35 -7.42 -16.06 5.05
N LEU A 36 -6.09 -15.92 4.96
CA LEU A 36 -5.43 -15.52 3.72
C LEU A 36 -5.58 -16.56 2.61
N GLU A 37 -5.48 -17.85 2.94
CA GLU A 37 -5.73 -18.95 2.00
C GLU A 37 -7.18 -18.97 1.51
N ALA A 38 -8.16 -18.75 2.40
CA ALA A 38 -9.56 -18.69 2.03
C ALA A 38 -9.85 -17.52 1.07
N TYR A 39 -9.29 -16.34 1.36
CA TYR A 39 -9.39 -15.17 0.48
C TYR A 39 -8.72 -15.43 -0.88
N ALA A 40 -7.51 -15.99 -0.88
CA ALA A 40 -6.78 -16.33 -2.10
C ALA A 40 -7.57 -17.32 -2.99
N LYS A 41 -8.19 -18.34 -2.38
CA LYS A 41 -9.05 -19.32 -3.06
C LYS A 41 -10.28 -18.67 -3.67
N LEU A 42 -10.96 -17.79 -2.93
CA LEU A 42 -12.16 -17.08 -3.41
C LEU A 42 -11.86 -16.23 -4.65
N HIS A 43 -10.68 -15.61 -4.69
CA HIS A 43 -10.27 -14.72 -5.78
C HIS A 43 -9.41 -15.40 -6.84
N HIS A 44 -9.15 -16.71 -6.74
CA HIS A 44 -8.27 -17.47 -7.65
C HIS A 44 -6.87 -16.84 -7.85
N ILE A 45 -6.31 -16.26 -6.79
CA ILE A 45 -4.99 -15.61 -6.78
C ILE A 45 -4.03 -16.29 -5.79
N SER A 46 -2.74 -15.99 -5.87
CA SER A 46 -1.77 -16.47 -4.88
C SER A 46 -1.93 -15.76 -3.53
N MET A 47 -1.50 -16.40 -2.43
CA MET A 47 -1.51 -15.77 -1.10
C MET A 47 -0.73 -14.46 -1.06
N ALA A 48 0.42 -14.40 -1.75
CA ALA A 48 1.22 -13.18 -1.83
C ALA A 48 0.48 -12.06 -2.57
N ALA A 49 -0.21 -12.39 -3.67
CA ALA A 49 -1.02 -11.42 -4.42
C ALA A 49 -2.23 -10.94 -3.62
N ALA A 50 -2.89 -11.84 -2.88
CA ALA A 50 -3.97 -11.50 -1.96
C ALA A 50 -3.52 -10.51 -0.89
N LEU A 51 -2.38 -10.80 -0.24
CA LEU A 51 -1.81 -9.94 0.79
C LEU A 51 -1.40 -8.57 0.23
N LYS A 52 -0.75 -8.56 -0.94
CA LYS A 52 -0.38 -7.34 -1.65
C LYS A 52 -1.62 -6.49 -1.94
N LYS A 53 -2.65 -7.10 -2.53
CA LYS A 53 -3.90 -6.42 -2.86
C LYS A 53 -4.56 -5.82 -1.62
N GLY A 54 -4.72 -6.61 -0.55
CA GLY A 54 -5.34 -6.12 0.69
C GLY A 54 -4.57 -4.95 1.31
N PHE A 55 -3.24 -5.01 1.32
CA PHE A 55 -2.41 -3.92 1.82
C PHE A 55 -2.53 -2.64 0.99
N PHE A 56 -2.45 -2.74 -0.34
CA PHE A 56 -2.54 -1.57 -1.21
C PHE A 56 -3.93 -0.95 -1.23
N THR A 57 -5.00 -1.73 -1.11
CA THR A 57 -6.36 -1.17 -1.00
C THR A 57 -6.51 -0.31 0.26
N LEU A 58 -6.05 -0.79 1.42
CA LEU A 58 -6.09 0.00 2.66
C LEU A 58 -5.24 1.28 2.56
N LEU A 59 -4.09 1.19 1.88
CA LEU A 59 -3.23 2.34 1.65
C LEU A 59 -3.88 3.36 0.71
N GLU A 60 -4.48 2.90 -0.39
CA GLU A 60 -5.21 3.73 -1.35
C GLU A 60 -6.38 4.44 -0.66
N ASP A 61 -7.17 3.75 0.16
CA ASP A 61 -8.29 4.36 0.90
C ASP A 61 -7.83 5.51 1.81
N GLU A 62 -6.69 5.35 2.50
CA GLU A 62 -6.12 6.39 3.37
C GLU A 62 -5.60 7.59 2.57
N LEU A 63 -4.93 7.34 1.44
CA LEU A 63 -4.42 8.40 0.57
C LEU A 63 -5.56 9.16 -0.12
N ASP A 64 -6.55 8.45 -0.64
CA ASP A 64 -7.74 9.03 -1.27
C ASP A 64 -8.50 9.92 -0.28
N LEU A 65 -8.59 9.51 0.99
CA LEU A 65 -9.20 10.32 2.04
C LEU A 65 -8.44 11.63 2.28
N GLN A 66 -7.10 11.57 2.40
CA GLN A 66 -6.27 12.75 2.59
C GLN A 66 -6.38 13.73 1.41
N ASP A 67 -6.34 13.21 0.19
CA ASP A 67 -6.49 14.01 -1.03
C ASP A 67 -7.87 14.66 -1.11
N ALA A 68 -8.92 13.92 -0.73
CA ALA A 68 -10.29 14.45 -0.67
C ALA A 68 -10.42 15.58 0.37
N GLU A 69 -9.84 15.43 1.55
CA GLU A 69 -9.83 16.46 2.59
C GLU A 69 -9.08 17.72 2.13
N ALA A 70 -7.92 17.55 1.50
CA ALA A 70 -7.13 18.66 0.95
C ALA A 70 -7.90 19.40 -0.15
N ALA A 71 -8.49 18.67 -1.10
CA ALA A 71 -9.32 19.24 -2.15
C ALA A 71 -10.53 19.98 -1.59
N TYR A 72 -11.17 19.43 -0.56
CA TYR A 72 -12.31 20.06 0.11
C TYR A 72 -11.93 21.34 0.85
N ALA A 73 -10.78 21.36 1.52
CA ALA A 73 -10.26 22.57 2.18
C ALA A 73 -10.01 23.70 1.16
N LEU A 74 -9.37 23.39 0.03
CA LEU A 74 -9.14 24.36 -1.07
C LEU A 74 -10.45 24.88 -1.65
N PHE A 75 -11.44 24.00 -1.86
CA PHE A 75 -12.75 24.41 -2.33
C PHE A 75 -13.46 25.34 -1.32
N LYS A 76 -13.31 25.08 -0.01
CA LYS A 76 -13.90 25.93 1.03
C LYS A 76 -13.28 27.33 1.03
N GLU A 77 -12.01 27.46 0.69
CA GLU A 77 -11.32 28.74 0.57
C GLU A 77 -11.76 29.55 -0.67
N ASP A 78 -11.99 28.89 -1.82
CA ASP A 78 -12.55 29.52 -3.02
C ASP A 78 -13.68 28.67 -3.64
N PRO A 79 -14.95 28.85 -3.21
CA PRO A 79 -16.08 28.04 -3.62
C PRO A 79 -16.60 28.42 -5.02
N LYS A 80 -15.70 28.51 -6.00
CA LYS A 80 -16.06 28.73 -7.41
C LYS A 80 -16.20 27.39 -8.11
N SER A 81 -17.43 27.04 -8.44
CA SER A 81 -17.71 25.99 -9.43
C SER A 81 -17.56 26.57 -10.82
N VAL A 82 -16.72 25.94 -11.65
CA VAL A 82 -16.55 26.29 -13.06
C VAL A 82 -17.26 25.23 -13.89
N SER A 83 -17.88 25.60 -15.01
CA SER A 83 -18.54 24.62 -15.87
C SER A 83 -17.52 23.66 -16.50
N TYR A 84 -17.95 22.46 -16.87
CA TYR A 84 -17.06 21.47 -17.48
C TYR A 84 -16.38 21.98 -18.77
N GLU A 85 -17.08 22.77 -19.59
CA GLU A 85 -16.54 23.35 -20.82
C GLU A 85 -15.40 24.34 -20.56
N GLU A 86 -15.52 25.15 -19.51
CA GLU A 86 -14.49 26.11 -19.11
C GLU A 86 -13.27 25.41 -18.50
N LEU A 87 -13.50 24.33 -17.74
CA LEU A 87 -12.46 23.46 -17.21
C LEU A 87 -11.67 22.77 -18.32
N ALA A 88 -12.34 22.18 -19.30
CA ALA A 88 -11.71 21.50 -20.43
C ALA A 88 -10.82 22.47 -21.25
N LYS A 89 -11.32 23.68 -21.54
CA LYS A 89 -10.54 24.75 -22.18
C LYS A 89 -9.31 25.16 -21.36
N ARG A 90 -9.42 25.20 -20.03
CA ARG A 90 -8.32 25.60 -19.13
C ARG A 90 -7.19 24.57 -19.06
N TYR A 91 -7.53 23.28 -19.13
CA TYR A 91 -6.57 22.18 -19.03
C TYR A 91 -6.18 21.54 -20.37
N GLY A 92 -6.77 21.98 -21.48
CA GLY A 92 -6.45 21.49 -22.82
C GLY A 92 -6.94 20.06 -23.08
N LEU A 93 -8.04 19.68 -22.43
CA LEU A 93 -8.72 18.39 -22.59
C LEU A 93 -9.78 18.43 -23.68
#